data_AF-A0A2G9N9K1-F1
#
_entry.id   AF-A0A2G9N9K1-F1
#
_cell.length_a   1.000
_cell.length_b   1.000
_cell.length_c   1.000
_cell.angle_alpha   90.00
_cell.angle_beta   90.00
_cell.angle_gamma   90.00
#
_symmetry.space_group_name_H-M   'P 1'
#
loop_
_entity.id
_entity.type
_entity.pdbx_description
1 polymer ?
#
loop_
_entity_poly.entity_id
_entity_poly.type
_entity_poly.pdbx_seq_one_letter_code
_entity_poly.pdbx_strand_id
1 'polypeptide(L)'
;MAKHKTTHKRMTKKKTTKKQSSPKSSVTTKRVVKQEPGPAYMVQLSDPKSLRKDILESLREIIIFMQAHEKFMRIQEEKVMLFTQLKTDIQDLNSLIEHKLKKHLPKGKLKAVSRYEERRKKQHDMEQVEVISAREMARGPKMPDMPVNVVSQLPDGEMFPESPSSPQIESVNVPPQPVNIVQRPNIPMAPPIPKPVAPKSELDELENQLKDIEDQLRGIQ
;
A
#
# COMPACT_ATOMS: atom_id res chain seq x y z
N MET A 1 25.30 -38.44 13.01
CA MET A 1 24.04 -38.46 13.82
C MET A 1 24.39 -38.12 15.25
N ALA A 2 24.04 -36.92 15.72
CA ALA A 2 24.17 -36.53 17.13
C ALA A 2 22.91 -35.75 17.51
N LYS A 3 22.11 -36.33 18.41
CA LYS A 3 20.84 -35.77 18.89
C LYS A 3 21.12 -34.99 20.16
N HIS A 4 21.13 -33.65 20.10
CA HIS A 4 21.11 -32.84 21.31
C HIS A 4 19.67 -32.62 21.76
N LYS A 5 19.36 -33.16 22.95
CA LYS A 5 18.06 -33.15 23.61
C LYS A 5 18.14 -32.14 24.74
N THR A 6 17.67 -30.91 24.51
CA THR A 6 17.68 -29.84 25.53
C THR A 6 16.32 -29.78 26.22
N THR A 7 16.24 -30.38 27.41
CA THR A 7 15.09 -30.33 28.31
C THR A 7 15.15 -29.07 29.17
N HIS A 8 14.35 -28.05 28.83
CA HIS A 8 14.15 -26.90 29.72
C HIS A 8 13.03 -27.17 30.73
N LYS A 9 13.46 -27.34 31.98
CA LYS A 9 12.64 -27.55 33.18
C LYS A 9 11.97 -26.23 33.59
N ARG A 10 10.67 -26.09 33.33
CA ARG A 10 9.83 -24.98 33.81
C ARG A 10 9.73 -25.04 35.35
N MET A 11 10.33 -24.07 36.03
CA MET A 11 10.11 -23.82 37.46
C MET A 11 8.94 -22.83 37.62
N THR A 12 7.78 -23.31 38.04
CA THR A 12 6.63 -22.45 38.40
C THR A 12 6.76 -22.01 39.85
N LYS A 13 7.26 -20.78 40.08
CA LYS A 13 7.26 -20.15 41.40
C LYS A 13 5.84 -19.65 41.72
N LYS A 14 5.11 -20.40 42.56
CA LYS A 14 3.95 -19.91 43.31
C LYS A 14 4.42 -18.75 44.20
N LYS A 15 3.94 -17.52 43.95
CA LYS A 15 4.10 -16.40 44.89
C LYS A 15 2.73 -15.95 45.38
N THR A 16 2.67 -15.92 46.70
CA THR A 16 1.53 -15.75 47.59
C THR A 16 1.01 -14.30 47.60
N THR A 17 -0.30 -14.20 47.70
CA THR A 17 -1.12 -13.00 47.92
C THR A 17 -0.63 -12.11 49.06
N LYS A 18 -0.50 -10.81 48.81
CA LYS A 18 -0.55 -9.78 49.86
C LYS A 18 -1.42 -8.61 49.37
N LYS A 19 -2.69 -8.61 49.80
CA LYS A 19 -3.61 -7.46 49.68
C LYS A 19 -2.98 -6.27 50.41
N GLN A 20 -2.61 -5.21 49.68
CA GLN A 20 -2.39 -3.90 50.26
C GLN A 20 -3.58 -3.00 49.95
N SER A 21 -4.41 -2.83 50.97
CA SER A 21 -5.32 -1.70 51.12
C SER A 21 -4.53 -0.49 51.58
N SER A 22 -4.72 0.68 50.96
CA SER A 22 -4.70 2.03 51.58
C SER A 22 -4.68 3.12 50.48
N PRO A 23 -4.83 4.42 50.80
CA PRO A 23 -5.83 5.03 51.68
C PRO A 23 -6.50 6.29 51.06
N LYS A 24 -7.62 6.64 51.69
CA LYS A 24 -8.30 7.95 51.80
C LYS A 24 -7.57 9.20 51.26
N SER A 25 -8.22 9.85 50.31
CA SER A 25 -8.66 11.26 50.36
C SER A 25 -7.75 12.24 51.13
N SER A 26 -6.82 12.89 50.41
CA SER A 26 -6.14 14.09 50.89
C SER A 26 -6.98 15.32 50.56
N VAL A 27 -7.57 15.89 51.61
CA VAL A 27 -8.19 17.22 51.63
C VAL A 27 -7.10 18.27 51.38
N THR A 28 -7.08 18.88 50.20
CA THR A 28 -6.29 20.07 49.92
C THR A 28 -7.12 21.32 50.22
N THR A 29 -6.68 22.04 51.26
CA THR A 29 -7.12 23.36 51.69
C THR A 29 -7.13 24.37 50.55
N LYS A 30 -8.32 24.89 50.24
CA LYS A 30 -8.55 26.00 49.31
C LYS A 30 -8.00 27.30 49.88
N ARG A 31 -6.90 27.80 49.29
CA ARG A 31 -6.43 29.18 49.46
C ARG A 31 -7.27 30.07 48.52
N VAL A 32 -8.12 30.92 49.10
CA VAL A 32 -8.98 31.85 48.34
C VAL A 32 -8.09 32.96 47.79
N VAL A 33 -7.74 32.87 46.52
CA VAL A 33 -7.14 33.96 45.74
C VAL A 33 -8.28 34.83 45.20
N LYS A 34 -8.37 36.08 45.64
CA LYS A 34 -9.23 37.11 45.02
C LYS A 34 -8.73 37.36 43.60
N GLN A 35 -9.38 36.77 42.61
CA GLN A 35 -9.22 37.15 41.21
C GLN A 35 -10.32 38.16 40.85
N GLU A 36 -9.93 39.22 40.14
CA GLU A 36 -10.85 40.24 39.66
C GLU A 36 -11.76 39.68 38.55
N PRO A 37 -13.03 40.13 38.47
CA PRO A 37 -14.00 39.65 37.50
C PRO A 37 -13.72 40.28 36.13
N GLY A 38 -12.78 39.69 35.37
CA GLY A 38 -12.75 39.85 33.93
C GLY A 38 -13.96 39.15 33.30
N PRO A 39 -14.43 39.56 32.10
CA PRO A 39 -15.46 38.85 31.37
C PRO A 39 -14.97 37.42 31.07
N ALA A 40 -15.35 36.48 31.93
CA ALA A 40 -15.03 35.08 31.79
C ALA A 40 -15.87 34.54 30.64
N TYR A 41 -15.27 34.49 29.44
CA TYR A 41 -15.81 33.73 28.32
C TYR A 41 -15.74 32.24 28.69
N MET A 42 -16.68 31.78 29.52
CA MET A 42 -16.85 30.37 29.81
C MET A 42 -17.52 29.73 28.60
N VAL A 43 -16.71 29.04 27.80
CA VAL A 43 -17.22 28.18 26.73
C VAL A 43 -17.96 27.03 27.39
N GLN A 44 -19.28 27.09 27.35
CA GLN A 44 -20.14 26.05 27.91
C GLN A 44 -20.18 24.89 26.93
N LEU A 45 -19.45 23.82 27.24
CA LEU A 45 -19.51 22.59 26.46
C LEU A 45 -20.78 21.83 26.81
N SER A 46 -21.64 21.60 25.82
CA SER A 46 -22.93 20.92 25.99
C SER A 46 -22.75 19.52 26.57
N ASP A 47 -21.78 18.76 26.07
CA ASP A 47 -21.49 17.39 26.50
C ASP A 47 -19.97 17.13 26.56
N PRO A 48 -19.32 17.32 27.71
CA PRO A 48 -17.88 17.10 27.83
C PRO A 48 -17.48 15.63 27.64
N LYS A 49 -18.42 14.69 27.80
CA LYS A 49 -18.17 13.25 27.66
C LYS A 49 -18.10 12.80 26.20
N SER A 50 -18.97 13.32 25.33
CA SER A 50 -18.94 13.00 23.89
C SER A 50 -17.70 13.60 23.24
N LEU A 51 -17.40 14.87 23.51
CA LEU A 51 -16.18 15.51 23.02
C LEU A 51 -14.92 14.74 23.41
N ARG A 52 -14.85 14.24 24.65
CA ARG A 52 -13.73 13.39 25.08
C ARG A 52 -13.65 12.10 24.28
N LYS A 53 -14.77 11.46 23.96
CA LYS A 53 -14.80 10.25 23.13
C LYS A 53 -14.30 10.56 21.72
N ASP A 54 -14.76 11.65 21.12
CA ASP A 54 -14.37 12.03 19.76
C ASP A 54 -12.88 12.38 19.66
N ILE A 55 -12.36 13.09 20.67
CA ILE A 55 -10.92 13.36 20.79
C ILE A 55 -10.14 12.04 20.92
N LEU A 56 -10.60 11.10 21.74
CA LEU A 56 -9.90 9.83 21.92
C LEU A 56 -9.98 8.92 20.68
N GLU A 57 -11.09 8.92 19.96
CA GLU A 57 -11.24 8.15 18.71
C GLU A 57 -10.37 8.75 17.60
N SER A 58 -10.37 10.08 17.42
CA SER A 58 -9.48 10.73 16.44
C SER A 58 -8.00 10.50 16.77
N LEU A 59 -7.60 10.55 18.04
CA LEU A 59 -6.25 10.18 18.46
C LEU A 59 -5.91 8.71 18.12
N ARG A 60 -6.87 7.81 18.30
CA ARG A 60 -6.69 6.39 17.96
C ARG A 60 -6.49 6.19 16.46
N GLU A 61 -7.30 6.84 15.63
CA GLU A 61 -7.16 6.79 14.17
C GLU A 61 -5.79 7.30 13.71
N ILE A 62 -5.31 8.41 14.29
CA ILE A 62 -3.97 8.95 14.01
C ILE A 62 -2.87 7.95 14.37
N ILE A 63 -2.97 7.29 15.54
CA ILE A 63 -1.99 6.28 15.96
C ILE A 63 -1.97 5.09 14.99
N ILE A 64 -3.15 4.59 14.60
CA ILE A 64 -3.27 3.49 13.63
C ILE A 64 -2.64 3.90 12.29
N PHE A 65 -2.93 5.12 11.83
CA PHE A 65 -2.36 5.65 10.59
C PHE A 65 -0.84 5.74 10.66
N MET A 66 -0.26 6.28 11.74
CA MET A 66 1.19 6.36 11.90
C MET A 66 1.85 4.97 11.88
N GLN A 67 1.26 3.99 12.58
CA GLN A 67 1.78 2.62 12.59
C GLN A 67 1.69 1.95 11.20
N ALA A 68 0.60 2.19 10.47
CA ALA A 68 0.45 1.69 9.11
C ALA A 68 1.47 2.33 8.16
N HIS A 69 1.70 3.64 8.31
CA HIS A 69 2.69 4.38 7.55
C HIS A 69 4.12 3.85 7.80
N GLU A 70 4.50 3.58 9.05
CA GLU A 70 5.80 2.98 9.36
C GLU A 70 6.00 1.60 8.69
N LYS A 71 4.97 0.73 8.75
CA LYS A 71 5.02 -0.57 8.05
C LYS A 71 5.15 -0.41 6.55
N PHE A 72 4.44 0.56 5.98
CA PHE A 72 4.50 0.85 4.56
C PHE A 72 5.89 1.36 4.14
N MET A 73 6.52 2.22 4.95
CA MET A 73 7.89 2.69 4.71
C MET A 73 8.90 1.54 4.68
N ARG A 74 8.81 0.60 5.63
CA ARG A 74 9.68 -0.60 5.63
C ARG A 74 9.54 -1.42 4.34
N ILE A 75 8.32 -1.63 3.87
CA ILE A 75 8.08 -2.35 2.60
C ILE A 75 8.69 -1.61 1.40
N GLN A 76 8.64 -0.27 1.39
CA GLN A 76 9.27 0.51 0.33
C GLN A 76 10.80 0.37 0.37
N GLU A 77 11.40 0.46 1.55
CA GLU A 77 12.84 0.28 1.75
C GLU A 77 13.29 -1.10 1.27
N GLU A 78 12.59 -2.17 1.67
CA GLU A 78 12.84 -3.53 1.21
C GLU A 78 12.74 -3.65 -0.32
N LYS A 79 11.71 -3.04 -0.92
CA LYS A 79 11.53 -3.04 -2.38
C LYS A 79 12.68 -2.32 -3.09
N VAL A 80 13.12 -1.16 -2.58
CA VAL A 80 14.25 -0.40 -3.14
C VAL A 80 15.55 -1.18 -3.02
N MET A 81 15.77 -1.82 -1.88
CA MET A 81 16.93 -2.70 -1.65
C MET A 81 16.93 -3.87 -2.64
N LEU A 82 15.80 -4.56 -2.81
CA LEU A 82 15.67 -5.69 -3.75
C LEU A 82 15.91 -5.26 -5.20
N PHE A 83 15.41 -4.10 -5.60
CA PHE A 83 15.64 -3.56 -6.94
C PHE A 83 17.11 -3.20 -7.17
N THR A 84 17.79 -2.67 -6.15
CA THR A 84 19.21 -2.38 -6.20
C THR A 84 20.01 -3.67 -6.36
N GLN A 85 19.70 -4.71 -5.57
CA GLN A 85 20.32 -6.02 -5.69
C GLN A 85 20.13 -6.62 -7.08
N LEU A 86 18.90 -6.60 -7.60
CA LEU A 86 18.59 -7.12 -8.92
C LEU A 86 19.39 -6.41 -10.03
N LYS A 87 19.60 -5.09 -9.91
CA LYS A 87 20.44 -4.34 -10.86
C LYS A 87 21.88 -4.81 -10.81
N THR A 88 22.43 -5.03 -9.62
CA THR A 88 23.78 -5.58 -9.45
C THR A 88 23.89 -6.97 -10.08
N ASP A 89 22.94 -7.87 -9.81
CA ASP A 89 22.94 -9.21 -10.39
C ASP A 89 22.89 -9.19 -11.92
N ILE A 90 22.09 -8.27 -12.51
CA ILE A 90 22.04 -8.07 -13.97
C ILE A 90 23.38 -7.59 -14.51
N GLN A 91 24.04 -6.66 -13.82
CA GLN A 91 25.36 -6.16 -14.21
C GLN A 91 26.42 -7.28 -14.16
N ASP A 92 26.39 -8.10 -13.11
CA ASP A 92 27.29 -9.24 -12.94
C ASP A 92 27.07 -10.30 -14.03
N LEU A 93 25.82 -10.60 -14.35
CA LEU A 93 25.47 -11.50 -15.45
C LEU A 93 25.97 -10.95 -16.79
N ASN A 94 25.76 -9.66 -17.06
CA ASN A 94 26.25 -9.03 -18.29
C ASN A 94 27.77 -9.08 -18.38
N SER A 95 28.48 -8.76 -17.28
CA SER A 95 29.93 -8.89 -17.16
C SER A 95 30.40 -10.32 -17.44
N LEU A 96 29.71 -11.32 -16.87
CA LEU A 96 30.04 -12.73 -17.10
C LEU A 96 29.85 -13.15 -18.56
N ILE A 97 28.74 -12.74 -19.17
CA ILE A 97 28.40 -13.02 -20.57
C ILE A 97 29.44 -12.36 -21.49
N GLU A 98 29.72 -11.08 -21.30
CA GLU A 98 30.58 -10.30 -22.19
C GLU A 98 32.06 -10.62 -22.04
N HIS A 99 32.54 -10.85 -20.81
CA HIS A 99 33.97 -11.01 -20.57
C HIS A 99 34.43 -12.45 -20.51
N LYS A 100 33.61 -13.39 -20.03
CA LYS A 100 34.00 -14.81 -19.94
C LYS A 100 33.38 -15.60 -21.08
N LEU A 101 32.06 -15.60 -21.19
CA LEU A 101 31.36 -16.47 -22.14
C LEU A 101 31.72 -16.13 -23.60
N LYS A 102 31.68 -14.85 -23.96
CA LYS A 102 31.97 -14.36 -25.31
C LYS A 102 33.41 -14.60 -25.77
N LYS A 103 34.36 -14.76 -24.84
CA LYS A 103 35.76 -15.09 -25.17
C LYS A 103 35.96 -16.56 -25.51
N HIS A 104 35.22 -17.44 -24.85
CA HIS A 104 35.33 -18.89 -25.04
C HIS A 104 34.43 -19.43 -26.15
N LEU A 105 33.35 -18.73 -26.48
CA LEU A 105 32.48 -19.12 -27.57
C LEU A 105 33.11 -18.75 -28.93
N PRO A 106 33.19 -19.69 -29.89
CA PRO A 106 33.56 -19.34 -31.25
C PRO A 106 32.57 -18.28 -31.75
N LYS A 107 33.06 -17.31 -32.52
CA LYS A 107 32.24 -16.26 -33.14
C LYS A 107 31.32 -16.90 -34.20
N GLY A 108 30.27 -17.57 -33.75
CA GLY A 108 29.29 -18.21 -34.60
C GLY A 108 28.61 -17.14 -35.44
N LYS A 109 28.47 -17.38 -36.75
CA LYS A 109 27.66 -16.56 -37.66
C LYS A 109 26.14 -16.73 -37.41
N LEU A 110 25.76 -17.36 -36.29
CA LEU A 110 24.38 -17.61 -35.93
C LEU A 110 23.74 -16.28 -35.53
N LYS A 111 22.77 -15.85 -36.32
CA LYS A 111 21.96 -14.67 -36.00
C LYS A 111 21.25 -14.95 -34.69
N ALA A 112 21.45 -14.07 -33.70
CA ALA A 112 20.72 -14.16 -32.45
C ALA A 112 19.22 -14.05 -32.76
N VAL A 113 18.46 -15.10 -32.48
CA VAL A 113 17.00 -15.07 -32.60
C VAL A 113 16.49 -14.20 -31.44
N SER A 114 16.43 -12.90 -31.66
CA SER A 114 15.80 -11.99 -30.72
C SER A 114 14.29 -12.21 -30.77
N ARG A 115 13.72 -12.77 -29.70
CA ARG A 115 12.25 -12.84 -29.50
C ARG A 115 11.58 -11.47 -29.62
N TYR A 116 12.32 -10.38 -29.42
CA TYR A 116 11.82 -9.02 -29.59
C TYR A 116 11.62 -8.66 -31.06
N GLU A 117 12.54 -9.04 -31.94
CA GLU A 117 12.36 -8.86 -33.39
C GLU A 117 11.21 -9.70 -33.90
N GLU A 118 11.05 -10.91 -33.39
CA GLU A 118 9.95 -11.80 -33.78
C GLU A 118 8.58 -11.23 -33.39
N ARG A 119 8.46 -10.56 -32.24
CA ARG A 119 7.24 -9.86 -31.84
C ARG A 119 6.96 -8.62 -32.69
N ARG A 120 7.98 -7.83 -33.04
CA ARG A 120 7.79 -6.68 -33.94
C ARG A 120 7.37 -7.12 -35.34
N LYS A 121 7.94 -8.22 -35.85
CA LYS A 121 7.54 -8.80 -37.13
C LYS A 121 6.08 -9.26 -37.12
N LYS A 122 5.67 -9.98 -36.07
CA LYS A 122 4.27 -10.41 -35.92
C LYS A 122 3.29 -9.24 -35.79
N GLN A 123 3.65 -8.17 -35.10
CA GLN A 123 2.80 -6.97 -35.02
C GLN A 123 2.63 -6.30 -36.39
N HIS A 124 3.72 -6.16 -37.16
CA HIS A 124 3.65 -5.59 -38.50
C HIS A 124 2.83 -6.45 -39.47
N ASP A 125 2.91 -7.78 -39.35
CA ASP A 125 2.09 -8.69 -40.15
C ASP A 125 0.60 -8.62 -39.75
N MET A 126 0.30 -8.46 -38.46
CA MET A 126 -1.07 -8.34 -37.97
C MET A 126 -1.72 -7.00 -38.36
N GLU A 127 -0.95 -5.91 -38.33
CA GLU A 127 -1.40 -4.58 -38.76
C GLU A 127 -1.70 -4.56 -40.26
N GLN A 128 -0.91 -5.27 -41.08
CA GLN A 128 -1.23 -5.40 -42.51
C GLN A 128 -2.52 -6.20 -42.78
N VAL A 129 -2.81 -7.23 -41.98
CA VAL A 129 -4.07 -7.98 -42.10
C VAL A 129 -5.27 -7.10 -41.73
N GLU A 130 -5.14 -6.25 -40.70
CA GLU A 130 -6.20 -5.33 -40.29
C GLU A 130 -6.47 -4.25 -41.36
N VAL A 131 -5.42 -3.70 -41.98
CA VAL A 131 -5.57 -2.72 -43.08
C VAL A 131 -6.23 -3.34 -44.31
N ILE A 132 -5.91 -4.60 -44.64
CA ILE A 132 -6.55 -5.30 -45.78
C ILE A 132 -8.02 -5.59 -45.45
N SER A 133 -8.31 -6.06 -44.24
CA SER A 133 -9.69 -6.35 -43.81
C SER A 133 -10.56 -5.10 -43.74
N ALA A 134 -10.04 -3.97 -43.25
CA ALA A 134 -10.76 -2.70 -43.20
C ALA A 134 -11.07 -2.16 -44.60
N ARG A 135 -10.14 -2.33 -45.55
CA ARG A 135 -10.33 -1.95 -46.95
C ARG A 135 -11.40 -2.80 -47.66
N GLU A 136 -11.55 -4.06 -47.26
CA GLU A 136 -12.56 -4.97 -47.81
C GLU A 136 -13.96 -4.64 -47.25
N MET A 137 -14.07 -4.29 -45.97
CA MET A 137 -15.35 -3.85 -45.37
C MET A 137 -15.81 -2.46 -45.84
N ALA A 138 -14.90 -1.60 -46.28
CA ALA A 138 -15.25 -0.31 -46.90
C ALA A 138 -15.89 -0.47 -48.30
N ARG A 139 -15.75 -1.63 -48.94
CA ARG A 139 -16.57 -2.00 -50.11
C ARG A 139 -17.88 -2.61 -49.61
N GLY A 140 -18.72 -1.76 -49.03
CA GLY A 140 -20.00 -2.19 -48.44
C GLY A 140 -20.89 -2.96 -49.44
N PRO A 141 -21.74 -3.87 -48.95
CA PRO A 141 -22.70 -4.57 -49.77
C PRO A 141 -23.65 -3.56 -50.44
N LYS A 142 -23.85 -3.70 -51.75
CA LYS A 142 -24.70 -2.84 -52.57
C LYS A 142 -26.15 -3.00 -52.11
N MET A 143 -26.62 -2.09 -51.27
CA MET A 143 -27.98 -2.11 -50.73
C MET A 143 -29.00 -1.81 -51.84
N PRO A 144 -30.09 -2.59 -51.94
CA PRO A 144 -31.22 -2.25 -52.82
C PRO A 144 -32.03 -1.08 -52.25
N ASP A 145 -32.50 -0.22 -53.15
CA ASP A 145 -33.26 1.00 -52.85
C ASP A 145 -34.52 0.71 -52.01
N MET A 146 -34.63 1.42 -50.88
CA MET A 146 -35.82 1.39 -50.02
C MET A 146 -36.53 2.75 -50.10
N PRO A 147 -37.87 2.78 -50.24
CA PRO A 147 -38.64 4.01 -50.35
C PRO A 147 -38.73 4.75 -49.01
N VAL A 148 -38.55 6.06 -49.09
CA VAL A 148 -38.58 7.03 -47.99
C VAL A 148 -40.03 7.28 -47.56
N ASN A 149 -40.34 7.10 -46.26
CA ASN A 149 -41.59 7.55 -45.67
C ASN A 149 -41.36 8.30 -44.34
N VAL A 150 -41.24 9.62 -44.47
CA VAL A 150 -41.99 10.69 -43.79
C VAL A 150 -42.45 10.48 -42.33
N VAL A 151 -41.83 11.28 -41.43
CA VAL A 151 -42.40 12.07 -40.30
C VAL A 151 -42.82 11.32 -39.02
N SER A 152 -42.20 11.71 -37.88
CA SER A 152 -42.88 12.40 -36.76
C SER A 152 -41.95 12.61 -35.54
N GLN A 153 -41.84 13.88 -35.14
CA GLN A 153 -41.92 14.43 -33.78
C GLN A 153 -40.87 14.08 -32.71
N LEU A 154 -39.98 15.06 -32.46
CA LEU A 154 -39.28 15.28 -31.19
C LEU A 154 -40.22 15.98 -30.19
N PRO A 155 -40.27 15.56 -28.92
CA PRO A 155 -40.73 16.41 -27.83
C PRO A 155 -39.56 17.17 -27.19
N ASP A 156 -39.79 18.47 -27.01
CA ASP A 156 -38.96 19.42 -26.30
C ASP A 156 -38.99 19.18 -24.77
N GLY A 157 -37.83 19.37 -24.13
CA GLY A 157 -37.76 20.00 -22.80
C GLY A 157 -37.58 19.09 -21.58
N GLU A 158 -36.32 18.95 -21.12
CA GLU A 158 -36.03 18.86 -19.68
C GLU A 158 -34.84 19.76 -19.33
N MET A 159 -35.12 20.82 -18.56
CA MET A 159 -34.13 21.67 -17.90
C MET A 159 -33.61 20.95 -16.65
N PHE A 160 -32.33 20.56 -16.66
CA PHE A 160 -31.65 20.08 -15.47
C PHE A 160 -31.14 21.26 -14.61
N PRO A 161 -31.34 21.24 -13.28
CA PRO A 161 -30.86 22.29 -12.39
C PRO A 161 -29.33 22.27 -12.23
N GLU A 162 -28.76 23.48 -12.16
CA GLU A 162 -27.34 23.74 -11.98
C GLU A 162 -26.80 23.12 -10.68
N SER A 163 -25.66 22.44 -10.80
CA SER A 163 -24.93 21.87 -9.68
C SER A 163 -24.11 22.94 -8.95
N PRO A 164 -24.01 22.90 -7.61
CA PRO A 164 -23.30 23.90 -6.83
C PRO A 164 -21.79 23.86 -7.07
N SER A 165 -21.22 25.05 -7.18
CA SER A 165 -19.82 25.38 -7.39
C SER A 165 -18.89 24.73 -6.36
N SER A 166 -17.93 23.94 -6.87
CA SER A 166 -16.80 23.43 -6.09
C SER A 166 -15.74 24.52 -5.87
N PRO A 167 -15.03 24.51 -4.73
CA PRO A 167 -13.99 25.48 -4.42
C PRO A 167 -12.81 25.37 -5.40
N GLN A 168 -12.36 26.53 -5.89
CA GLN A 168 -11.20 26.62 -6.78
C GLN A 168 -9.93 26.22 -6.03
N ILE A 169 -9.43 25.04 -6.33
CA ILE A 169 -8.06 24.63 -5.99
C ILE A 169 -7.16 25.23 -7.07
N GLU A 170 -6.21 26.06 -6.66
CA GLU A 170 -5.17 26.64 -7.53
C GLU A 170 -4.52 25.54 -8.37
N SER A 171 -4.77 25.60 -9.68
CA SER A 171 -4.19 24.74 -10.69
C SER A 171 -2.69 24.99 -10.78
N VAL A 172 -1.91 24.21 -10.03
CA VAL A 172 -0.51 23.97 -10.37
C VAL A 172 -0.52 23.20 -11.69
N ASN A 173 -0.19 23.91 -12.78
CA ASN A 173 -0.11 23.39 -14.14
C ASN A 173 1.04 22.37 -14.26
N VAL A 174 0.84 21.18 -13.71
CA VAL A 174 1.68 20.03 -13.96
C VAL A 174 1.13 19.34 -15.21
N PRO A 175 1.89 19.29 -16.32
CA PRO A 175 1.44 18.59 -17.52
C PRO A 175 1.06 17.15 -17.15
N PRO A 176 -0.11 16.64 -17.58
CA PRO A 176 -0.56 15.31 -17.24
C PRO A 176 0.43 14.30 -17.82
N GLN A 177 1.30 13.79 -16.97
CA GLN A 177 2.11 12.62 -17.28
C GLN A 177 1.13 11.49 -17.56
N PRO A 178 1.23 10.79 -18.70
CA PRO A 178 0.38 9.64 -18.99
C PRO A 178 0.67 8.59 -17.91
N VAL A 179 -0.29 8.42 -17.01
CA VAL A 179 -0.33 7.29 -16.09
C VAL A 179 -0.48 6.05 -16.98
N ASN A 180 0.65 5.44 -17.31
CA ASN A 180 0.68 4.09 -17.86
C ASN A 180 0.02 3.20 -16.81
N ILE A 181 -1.27 2.93 -17.00
CA ILE A 181 -2.01 1.89 -16.30
C ILE A 181 -1.31 0.60 -16.69
N VAL A 182 -0.35 0.19 -15.86
CA VAL A 182 0.29 -1.12 -15.96
C VAL A 182 -0.81 -2.12 -15.67
N GLN A 183 -1.43 -2.60 -16.74
CA GLN A 183 -2.40 -3.68 -16.72
C GLN A 183 -1.71 -4.87 -16.08
N ARG A 184 -1.99 -5.09 -14.78
CA ARG A 184 -1.41 -6.21 -14.05
C ARG A 184 -1.81 -7.48 -14.80
N PRO A 185 -0.83 -8.29 -15.28
CA PRO A 185 -1.16 -9.56 -15.90
C PRO A 185 -1.95 -10.39 -14.89
N ASN A 186 -3.08 -10.95 -15.36
CA ASN A 186 -3.88 -11.90 -14.61
C ASN A 186 -3.06 -13.19 -14.51
N ILE A 187 -2.20 -13.29 -13.49
CA ILE A 187 -1.34 -14.46 -13.29
C ILE A 187 -2.24 -15.58 -12.74
N PRO A 188 -2.36 -16.72 -13.43
CA PRO A 188 -3.10 -17.87 -12.93
C PRO A 188 -2.54 -18.29 -11.57
N MET A 189 -3.45 -18.57 -10.65
CA MET A 189 -3.22 -18.88 -9.25
C MET A 189 -2.34 -20.13 -9.11
N ALA A 190 -1.02 -19.93 -9.12
CA ALA A 190 -0.06 -20.99 -8.84
C ALA A 190 -0.21 -21.43 -7.38
N PRO A 191 -0.01 -22.73 -7.08
CA PRO A 191 -0.05 -23.22 -5.70
C PRO A 191 0.98 -22.46 -4.86
N PRO A 192 0.65 -22.13 -3.60
CA PRO A 192 1.47 -21.29 -2.75
C PRO A 192 2.86 -21.90 -2.60
N ILE A 193 3.87 -21.19 -3.12
CA ILE A 193 5.28 -21.50 -2.86
C ILE A 193 5.46 -21.50 -1.34
N PRO A 194 6.06 -22.54 -0.73
CA PRO A 194 6.32 -22.58 0.70
C PRO A 194 7.12 -21.34 1.07
N LYS A 195 6.51 -20.46 1.87
CA LYS A 195 7.13 -19.21 2.31
C LYS A 195 8.47 -19.55 2.97
N PRO A 196 9.57 -18.87 2.61
CA PRO A 196 10.82 -19.02 3.34
C PRO A 196 10.54 -18.75 4.81
N VAL A 197 11.02 -19.64 5.68
CA VAL A 197 10.88 -19.54 7.13
C VAL A 197 11.48 -18.19 7.52
N ALA A 198 10.61 -17.25 7.88
CA ALA A 198 11.02 -15.90 8.23
C ALA A 198 12.09 -16.01 9.33
N PRO A 199 13.25 -15.34 9.19
CA PRO A 199 14.18 -15.22 10.31
C PRO A 199 13.37 -14.66 11.48
N LYS A 200 13.50 -15.27 12.67
CA LYS A 200 12.79 -14.87 13.88
C LYS A 200 12.84 -13.35 13.98
N SER A 201 11.69 -12.74 13.79
CA SER A 201 11.59 -11.30 13.54
C SER A 201 12.12 -10.56 14.74
N GLU A 202 12.87 -9.48 14.52
CA GLU A 202 13.32 -8.55 15.56
C GLU A 202 12.17 -8.09 16.48
N LEU A 203 10.93 -8.15 15.99
CA LEU A 203 9.69 -7.98 16.75
C LEU A 203 9.53 -8.93 17.94
N ASP A 204 9.88 -10.21 17.80
CA ASP A 204 9.84 -11.20 18.89
C ASP A 204 10.91 -10.86 19.95
N GLU A 205 12.03 -10.28 19.52
CA GLU A 205 13.11 -9.87 20.42
C GLU A 205 12.73 -8.61 21.20
N LEU A 206 12.08 -7.64 20.55
CA LEU A 206 11.51 -6.45 21.18
C LEU A 206 10.35 -6.77 22.13
N GLU A 207 9.47 -7.74 21.80
CA GLU A 207 8.43 -8.20 22.72
C GLU A 207 9.01 -8.84 23.98
N ASN A 208 10.08 -9.63 23.84
CA ASN A 208 10.78 -10.21 24.97
C ASN A 208 11.46 -9.12 25.84
N GLN A 209 12.05 -8.10 25.22
CA GLN A 209 12.64 -6.97 25.96
C GLN A 209 11.59 -6.16 26.72
N LEU A 210 10.45 -5.84 26.08
CA LEU A 210 9.35 -5.12 26.73
C LEU A 210 8.80 -5.88 27.93
N LYS A 211 8.69 -7.21 27.80
CA LYS A 211 8.23 -8.07 28.88
C LYS A 211 9.21 -8.10 30.06
N ASP A 212 10.51 -8.11 29.79
CA ASP A 212 11.55 -8.06 30.85
C ASP A 212 11.52 -6.72 31.60
N ILE A 213 11.29 -5.61 30.89
CA ILE A 213 11.10 -4.28 31.50
C ILE A 213 9.82 -4.23 32.34
N GLU A 214 8.72 -4.81 31.84
CA GLU A 214 7.46 -4.87 32.59
C GLU A 214 7.63 -5.67 33.89
N ASP A 215 8.33 -6.80 33.83
CA ASP A 215 8.63 -7.63 35.01
C ASP A 215 9.55 -6.91 36.01
N GLN A 216 10.53 -6.12 35.55
CA GLN A 216 11.37 -5.28 36.40
C GLN A 216 10.57 -4.19 37.13
N LEU A 217 9.70 -3.49 36.40
CA LEU A 217 8.84 -2.43 36.99
C LEU A 217 7.82 -3.01 37.96
N ARG A 218 7.27 -4.19 37.66
CA ARG A 218 6.34 -4.91 38.53
C ARG A 218 6.99 -5.38 39.84
N GLY A 219 8.32 -5.48 39.90
CA GLY A 219 9.07 -5.81 41.11
C GLY A 219 9.36 -4.62 42.05
N ILE A 220 9.22 -3.39 41.57
CA ILE A 220 9.50 -2.14 42.32
C ILE A 220 8.24 -1.61 43.02
N GLN A 221 7.04 -2.01 42.57
CA GLN A 221 5.75 -1.72 43.21
C GLN A 221 5.37 -2.77 44.26
#